data_AF-A0A6B3F6G4-F1
#
_entry.id   AF-A0A6B3F6G4-F1
#
_cell.length_a   1.000
_cell.length_b   1.000
_cell.length_c   1.000
_cell.angle_alpha   90.00
_cell.angle_beta   90.00
_cell.angle_gamma   90.00
#
_symmetry.space_group_name_H-M   'P 1'
#
loop_
_entity.id
_entity.type
_entity.pdbx_description
1 polymer ?
#
loop_
_entity_poly.entity_id
_entity_poly.type
_entity_poly.pdbx_seq_one_letter_code
_entity_poly.pdbx_strand_id
1 'polypeptide(L)'
;DEQLGTDLDVEIVPVGDYPNKFSVVVAGGDLPDAMLVLPTAAQQPAMFNALFEDLTEHLSGPAVRDYPYLANIPTDAWRWTVYNGGIYALPMPRANAGSIMFYRSDRFKERELDPNPQDFKEFRQLCRDISDPKHSRYALGDPITTLNFMMEMVGGPNIWREENG
;
A
#
# COMPACT_ATOMS: atom_id res chain seq x y z
N ASP A 1 23.50 -13.49 4.09
CA ASP A 1 24.49 -13.59 5.17
C ASP A 1 25.91 -13.36 4.65
N GLU A 2 26.44 -14.18 3.73
CA GLU A 2 27.84 -14.03 3.23
C GLU A 2 28.18 -12.68 2.55
N GLN A 3 27.23 -11.99 1.93
CA GLN A 3 27.52 -10.69 1.26
C GLN A 3 27.41 -9.47 2.18
N LEU A 4 26.64 -9.55 3.26
CA LEU A 4 26.41 -8.43 4.19
C LEU A 4 27.29 -8.53 5.43
N GLY A 5 27.86 -9.71 5.69
CA GLY A 5 28.64 -9.96 6.92
C GLY A 5 27.80 -9.88 8.19
N THR A 6 26.48 -9.99 8.06
CA THR A 6 25.50 -9.93 9.17
C THR A 6 24.47 -11.03 8.99
N ASP A 7 23.96 -11.54 10.10
CA ASP A 7 22.84 -12.48 10.14
C ASP A 7 21.53 -11.69 10.18
N LEU A 8 20.57 -12.07 9.33
CA LEU A 8 19.27 -11.43 9.26
C LEU A 8 18.20 -12.30 9.92
N ASP A 9 17.59 -11.79 10.99
CA ASP A 9 16.39 -12.39 11.60
C ASP A 9 15.15 -11.58 11.17
N VAL A 10 14.19 -12.25 10.52
CA VAL A 10 13.00 -11.59 9.93
C VAL A 10 11.73 -12.14 10.56
N GLU A 11 11.02 -11.30 11.31
CA GLU A 11 9.66 -11.60 11.77
C GLU A 11 8.62 -11.20 10.70
N ILE A 12 7.97 -12.20 10.09
CA ILE A 12 6.89 -11.98 9.12
C ILE A 12 5.54 -12.06 9.83
N VAL A 13 4.75 -10.99 9.74
CA VAL A 13 3.42 -10.87 10.34
C VAL A 13 2.36 -10.78 9.24
N PRO A 14 1.24 -11.51 9.35
CA PRO A 14 0.12 -11.38 8.42
C PRO A 14 -0.38 -9.93 8.34
N VAL A 15 -0.75 -9.48 7.14
CA VAL A 15 -1.18 -8.09 6.89
C VAL A 15 -2.36 -7.66 7.78
N GLY A 16 -3.28 -8.58 8.10
CA GLY A 16 -4.44 -8.30 8.97
C GLY A 16 -4.06 -8.10 10.44
N ASP A 17 -2.94 -8.69 10.88
CA ASP A 17 -2.49 -8.65 12.28
C ASP A 17 -1.43 -7.57 12.52
N TYR A 18 -0.76 -7.12 11.45
CA TYR A 18 0.35 -6.16 11.55
C TYR A 18 -0.03 -4.83 12.24
N PRO A 19 -1.21 -4.21 12.02
CA PRO A 19 -1.57 -2.99 12.74
C PRO A 19 -1.58 -3.14 14.27
N ASN A 20 -2.02 -4.30 14.77
CA ASN A 20 -2.02 -4.60 16.21
C ASN A 20 -0.59 -4.82 16.71
N LYS A 21 0.20 -5.64 16.00
CA LYS A 21 1.61 -5.88 16.35
C LYS A 21 2.41 -4.58 16.35
N PHE A 22 2.29 -3.76 15.31
CA PHE A 22 2.92 -2.45 15.19
C PHE A 22 2.61 -1.56 16.41
N SER A 23 1.33 -1.46 16.78
CA SER A 23 0.91 -0.65 17.92
C SER A 23 1.51 -1.13 19.25
N VAL A 24 1.60 -2.44 19.44
CA VAL A 24 2.22 -3.03 20.64
C VAL A 24 3.73 -2.79 20.68
N VAL A 25 4.43 -2.98 19.57
CA VAL A 25 5.88 -2.77 19.46
C VAL A 25 6.24 -1.31 19.74
N VAL A 26 5.55 -0.38 19.07
CA VAL A 26 5.78 1.06 19.27
C VAL A 26 5.47 1.50 20.71
N ALA A 27 4.39 0.99 21.31
CA ALA A 27 4.06 1.31 22.70
C ALA A 27 5.06 0.71 23.72
N GLY A 28 5.69 -0.41 23.38
CA GLY A 28 6.71 -1.05 24.20
C GLY A 28 8.06 -0.32 24.19
N GLY A 29 8.38 0.40 23.11
CA GLY A 29 9.65 1.13 22.95
C GLY A 29 10.87 0.24 22.67
N ASP A 30 10.69 -1.08 22.69
CA ASP A 30 11.70 -2.07 22.30
C ASP A 30 11.47 -2.46 20.83
N LEU A 31 12.05 -1.66 19.93
CA LEU A 31 11.86 -1.78 18.49
C LEU A 31 12.94 -2.71 17.89
N PRO A 32 12.62 -3.45 16.81
CA PRO A 32 13.65 -4.13 16.03
C PRO A 32 14.55 -3.12 15.31
N ASP A 33 15.72 -3.57 14.84
CA ASP A 33 16.68 -2.71 14.11
C ASP A 33 16.07 -2.04 12.86
N ALA A 34 15.08 -2.69 12.24
CA ALA A 34 14.28 -2.13 11.16
C ALA A 34 12.84 -2.68 11.19
N MET A 35 11.87 -1.84 10.85
CA MET A 35 10.48 -2.26 10.72
C MET A 35 9.73 -1.46 9.65
N LEU A 36 8.65 -2.06 9.12
CA LEU A 36 7.70 -1.34 8.27
C LEU A 36 6.85 -0.39 9.13
N VAL A 37 6.88 0.91 8.82
CA VAL A 37 5.99 1.87 9.46
C VAL A 37 4.72 2.02 8.64
N LEU A 38 3.56 1.90 9.30
CA LEU A 38 2.27 2.06 8.64
C LEU A 38 2.01 3.54 8.30
N PRO A 39 1.53 3.86 7.08
CA PRO A 39 1.15 5.23 6.71
C PRO A 39 0.05 5.82 7.62
N THR A 40 -0.73 4.96 8.27
CA THR A 40 -1.81 5.32 9.20
C THR A 40 -1.34 5.49 10.65
N ALA A 41 -0.05 5.34 10.94
CA ALA A 41 0.48 5.54 12.28
C ALA A 41 0.19 6.97 12.78
N ALA A 42 -0.29 7.11 14.01
CA ALA A 42 -0.58 8.40 14.58
C ALA A 42 0.71 9.13 15.01
N GLN A 43 0.68 10.47 14.98
CA GLN A 43 1.76 11.32 15.51
C GLN A 43 3.16 10.99 14.95
N GLN A 44 3.22 10.60 13.66
CA GLN A 44 4.46 10.18 13.00
C GLN A 44 5.68 11.07 13.31
N PRO A 45 5.61 12.41 13.23
CA PRO A 45 6.79 13.23 13.50
C PRO A 45 7.34 13.09 14.92
N ALA A 46 6.46 12.99 15.92
CA ALA A 46 6.86 12.83 17.33
C ALA A 46 7.38 11.41 17.59
N MET A 47 6.71 10.40 17.03
CA MET A 47 7.13 9.00 17.12
C MET A 47 8.50 8.78 16.50
N PHE A 48 8.74 9.30 15.29
CA PHE A 48 10.03 9.16 14.60
C PHE A 48 11.16 9.82 15.38
N ASN A 49 10.97 11.06 15.83
CA ASN A 49 11.97 11.77 16.63
C ASN A 49 12.29 11.09 17.97
N ALA A 50 11.34 10.34 18.55
CA ALA A 50 11.52 9.69 19.85
C ALA A 50 12.08 8.27 19.76
N LEU A 51 11.75 7.52 18.71
CA LEU A 51 11.96 6.07 18.64
C LEU A 51 12.83 5.60 17.46
N PHE A 52 13.08 6.45 16.46
CA PHE A 52 13.77 6.07 15.23
C PHE A 52 15.01 6.94 15.00
N GLU A 53 16.01 6.35 14.34
CA GLU A 53 17.26 7.03 13.98
C GLU A 53 17.02 8.07 12.87
N ASP A 54 17.65 9.24 13.00
CA ASP A 54 17.69 10.24 11.94
C ASP A 54 18.83 9.93 10.96
N LEU A 55 18.49 9.46 9.76
CA LEU A 55 19.43 9.06 8.72
C LEU A 55 20.00 10.24 7.91
N THR A 56 19.70 11.49 8.30
CA THR A 56 20.08 12.68 7.54
C THR A 56 21.58 12.79 7.29
N GLU A 57 22.42 12.46 8.28
CA GLU A 57 23.89 12.50 8.13
C GLU A 57 24.39 11.54 7.05
N HIS A 58 23.66 10.45 6.79
CA HIS A 58 24.02 9.42 5.81
C HIS A 58 23.38 9.65 4.44
N LEU A 59 22.18 10.23 4.39
CA LEU A 59 21.34 10.22 3.19
C LEU A 59 21.08 11.62 2.61
N SER A 60 21.48 12.69 3.30
CA SER A 60 21.28 14.04 2.77
C SER A 60 22.40 14.50 1.83
N GLY A 61 22.01 15.23 0.79
CA GLY A 61 22.96 15.90 -0.11
C GLY A 61 24.00 14.94 -0.70
N PRO A 62 25.30 15.28 -0.64
CA PRO A 62 26.36 14.41 -1.16
C PRO A 62 26.54 13.09 -0.40
N ALA A 63 26.11 12.97 0.86
CA ALA A 63 26.36 11.79 1.70
C ALA A 63 25.71 10.53 1.11
N VAL A 64 24.55 10.66 0.44
CA VAL A 64 23.89 9.52 -0.21
C VAL A 64 24.76 8.85 -1.29
N ARG A 65 25.80 9.52 -1.81
CA ARG A 65 26.70 8.96 -2.83
C ARG A 65 27.52 7.78 -2.31
N ASP A 66 27.68 7.66 -1.00
CA ASP A 66 28.30 6.49 -0.37
C ASP A 66 27.40 5.24 -0.53
N TYR A 67 26.11 5.44 -0.85
CA TYR A 67 25.09 4.41 -1.06
C TYR A 67 24.53 4.50 -2.49
N PRO A 68 25.27 4.07 -3.53
CA PRO A 68 24.90 4.30 -4.93
C PRO A 68 23.53 3.72 -5.32
N TYR A 69 23.12 2.61 -4.71
CA TYR A 69 21.79 2.03 -4.94
C TYR A 69 20.66 2.87 -4.34
N LEU A 70 20.90 3.54 -3.20
CA LEU A 70 19.94 4.49 -2.61
C LEU A 70 19.95 5.81 -3.39
N ALA A 71 21.12 6.31 -3.77
CA ALA A 71 21.26 7.54 -4.55
C ALA A 71 20.52 7.50 -5.91
N ASN A 72 20.29 6.29 -6.45
CA ASN A 72 19.56 6.09 -7.70
C ASN A 72 18.03 6.12 -7.55
N ILE A 73 17.50 6.21 -6.33
CA ILE A 73 16.05 6.32 -6.09
C ILE A 73 15.57 7.71 -6.50
N PRO A 74 14.45 7.84 -7.25
CA PRO A 74 13.92 9.13 -7.66
C PRO A 74 13.69 10.10 -6.49
N THR A 75 14.12 11.36 -6.64
CA THR A 75 14.02 12.40 -5.60
C THR A 75 12.63 12.54 -4.99
N ASP A 76 11.57 12.44 -5.80
CA ASP A 76 10.18 12.58 -5.33
C ASP A 76 9.78 11.48 -4.33
N ALA A 77 10.40 10.30 -4.40
CA ALA A 77 10.10 9.20 -3.48
C ALA A 77 10.62 9.50 -2.06
N TRP A 78 11.72 10.24 -1.94
CA TRP A 78 12.32 10.63 -0.66
C TRP A 78 11.45 11.61 0.14
N ARG A 79 10.54 12.35 -0.50
CA ARG A 79 9.66 13.30 0.20
C ARG A 79 8.82 12.63 1.29
N TRP A 80 8.47 11.36 1.09
CA TRP A 80 7.64 10.58 2.03
C TRP A 80 8.43 10.02 3.21
N THR A 81 9.74 10.21 3.24
CA THR A 81 10.61 9.75 4.34
C THR A 81 11.12 10.90 5.20
N VAL A 82 10.76 12.15 4.87
CA VAL A 82 11.20 13.35 5.57
C VAL A 82 10.17 13.76 6.61
N TYR A 83 10.59 13.80 7.88
CA TYR A 83 9.78 14.21 9.02
C TYR A 83 10.58 15.15 9.91
N ASN A 84 9.99 16.25 10.38
CA ASN A 84 10.67 17.27 11.20
C ASN A 84 12.02 17.77 10.62
N GLY A 85 12.19 17.72 9.30
CA GLY A 85 13.43 18.12 8.62
C GLY A 85 14.51 17.05 8.54
N GLY A 86 14.31 15.87 9.15
CA GLY A 86 15.21 14.72 9.06
C GLY A 86 14.68 13.60 8.17
N ILE A 87 15.53 12.62 7.83
CA ILE A 87 15.20 11.45 7.00
C ILE A 87 15.08 10.23 7.90
N TYR A 88 13.87 9.68 8.06
CA TYR A 88 13.59 8.61 9.03
C TYR A 88 13.22 7.25 8.41
N ALA A 89 13.26 7.14 7.08
CA ALA A 89 12.92 5.91 6.39
C ALA A 89 13.63 5.81 5.03
N LEU A 90 13.64 4.59 4.48
CA LEU A 90 14.04 4.35 3.11
C LEU A 90 12.80 4.29 2.20
N PRO A 91 12.78 5.03 1.09
CA PRO A 91 11.63 5.05 0.21
C PRO A 91 11.47 3.72 -0.53
N MET A 92 10.22 3.27 -0.70
CA MET A 92 9.84 2.17 -1.58
C MET A 92 9.12 2.74 -2.80
N PRO A 93 9.85 3.20 -3.84
CA PRO A 93 9.21 3.80 -5.00
C PRO A 93 8.27 2.78 -5.65
N ARG A 94 7.01 3.21 -5.80
CA ARG A 94 5.98 2.49 -6.55
C ARG A 94 5.51 3.39 -7.67
N ALA A 95 5.24 2.81 -8.83
CA ALA A 95 4.53 3.53 -9.87
C ALA A 95 3.20 4.00 -9.30
N ASN A 96 2.84 5.25 -9.56
CA ASN A 96 1.51 5.74 -9.19
C ASN A 96 0.49 5.04 -10.10
N ALA A 97 -0.05 3.93 -9.63
CA ALA A 97 -1.13 3.21 -10.29
C ALA A 97 -2.43 3.59 -9.57
N GLY A 98 -3.46 3.97 -10.33
CA GLY A 98 -4.81 4.05 -9.79
C GLY A 98 -5.34 2.68 -9.38
N SER A 99 -6.57 2.64 -8.88
CA SER A 99 -7.26 1.37 -8.65
C SER A 99 -7.44 0.63 -9.98
N ILE A 100 -7.12 -0.66 -10.02
CA ILE A 100 -7.28 -1.52 -11.20
C ILE A 100 -8.12 -2.74 -10.80
N MET A 101 -9.18 -3.02 -11.55
CA MET A 101 -9.92 -4.27 -11.42
C MET A 101 -9.19 -5.39 -12.17
N PHE A 102 -8.76 -6.41 -11.43
CA PHE A 102 -8.29 -7.66 -12.01
C PHE A 102 -9.46 -8.63 -12.21
N TYR A 103 -9.40 -9.41 -13.28
CA TYR A 103 -10.37 -10.48 -13.53
C TYR A 103 -9.66 -11.79 -13.90
N ARG A 104 -10.37 -12.90 -13.70
CA ARG A 104 -9.90 -14.25 -14.03
C ARG A 104 -10.19 -14.55 -15.50
N SER A 105 -9.23 -14.25 -16.37
CA SER A 105 -9.39 -14.38 -17.83
C SER A 105 -9.74 -15.78 -18.30
N ASP A 106 -9.27 -16.82 -17.59
CA ASP A 106 -9.66 -18.21 -17.82
C ASP A 106 -11.16 -18.42 -17.58
N ARG A 107 -11.72 -17.89 -16.49
CA ARG A 107 -13.13 -18.04 -16.14
C ARG A 107 -14.08 -17.28 -17.05
N PHE A 108 -13.64 -16.12 -17.51
CA PHE A 108 -14.37 -15.34 -18.49
C PHE A 108 -14.42 -16.08 -19.84
N LYS A 109 -13.30 -16.67 -20.27
CA LYS A 109 -13.24 -17.51 -21.48
C LYS A 109 -14.11 -18.76 -21.39
N GLU A 110 -14.06 -19.48 -20.26
CA GLU A 110 -14.89 -20.68 -20.02
C GLU A 110 -16.40 -20.41 -20.13
N ARG A 111 -16.83 -19.18 -19.83
CA ARG A 111 -18.24 -18.76 -19.86
C ARG A 111 -18.59 -17.88 -21.06
N GLU A 112 -17.64 -17.65 -21.96
CA GLU A 112 -17.82 -16.78 -23.13
C GLU A 112 -18.29 -15.36 -22.76
N LEU A 113 -17.79 -14.82 -21.64
CA LEU A 113 -18.15 -13.50 -21.12
C LEU A 113 -17.15 -12.42 -21.57
N ASP A 114 -17.67 -11.24 -21.93
CA ASP A 114 -16.87 -10.04 -22.19
C ASP A 114 -16.51 -9.34 -20.87
N PRO A 115 -15.21 -9.12 -20.56
CA PRO A 115 -14.77 -8.42 -19.36
C PRO A 115 -14.91 -6.89 -19.41
N ASN A 116 -15.49 -6.32 -20.47
CA ASN A 116 -15.57 -4.86 -20.67
C ASN A 116 -17.00 -4.30 -20.57
N PRO A 117 -17.63 -4.28 -19.38
CA PRO A 117 -18.96 -3.68 -19.21
C PRO A 117 -18.89 -2.16 -19.41
N GLN A 118 -19.86 -1.60 -20.13
CA GLN A 118 -19.90 -0.18 -20.48
C GLN A 118 -20.60 0.68 -19.42
N ASP A 119 -21.44 0.07 -18.59
CA ASP A 119 -22.19 0.76 -17.54
C ASP A 119 -22.42 -0.13 -16.30
N PHE A 120 -23.03 0.46 -15.27
CA PHE A 120 -23.34 -0.24 -14.03
C PHE A 120 -24.27 -1.45 -14.23
N LYS A 121 -25.22 -1.37 -15.17
CA LYS A 121 -26.18 -2.44 -15.44
C LYS A 121 -25.45 -3.65 -16.04
N GLU A 122 -24.59 -3.41 -17.03
CA GLU A 122 -23.75 -4.44 -17.65
C GLU A 122 -22.76 -5.01 -16.63
N PHE A 123 -22.11 -4.18 -15.82
CA PHE A 123 -21.20 -4.64 -14.77
C PHE A 123 -21.91 -5.54 -13.75
N ARG A 124 -23.11 -5.13 -13.30
CA ARG A 124 -23.93 -5.92 -12.38
C ARG A 124 -24.36 -7.25 -12.99
N GLN A 125 -24.72 -7.25 -14.27
CA GLN A 125 -25.09 -8.47 -14.98
C GLN A 125 -23.87 -9.40 -15.11
N LEU A 126 -22.73 -8.87 -15.53
CA LEU A 126 -21.46 -9.58 -15.62
C LEU A 126 -21.08 -10.24 -14.28
N CYS A 127 -21.23 -9.52 -13.17
CA CYS A 127 -21.00 -10.07 -11.83
C CYS A 127 -21.93 -11.23 -11.49
N ARG A 128 -23.19 -11.20 -11.96
CA ARG A 128 -24.11 -12.34 -11.77
C ARG A 128 -23.68 -13.53 -12.61
N ASP A 129 -23.29 -13.29 -13.86
CA ASP A 129 -22.99 -14.33 -14.83
C ASP A 129 -21.67 -15.07 -14.52
N ILE A 130 -20.67 -14.37 -13.98
CA ILE A 130 -19.41 -15.01 -13.57
C ILE A 130 -19.50 -15.69 -12.19
N SER A 131 -20.44 -15.28 -11.34
CA SER A 131 -20.61 -15.87 -10.01
C SER A 131 -21.12 -17.32 -10.10
N ASP A 132 -20.71 -18.13 -9.14
CA ASP A 132 -21.15 -19.52 -8.98
C ASP A 132 -21.14 -19.90 -7.49
N PRO A 133 -22.17 -19.46 -6.75
CA PRO A 133 -22.25 -19.68 -5.30
C PRO A 133 -22.30 -21.17 -4.92
N LYS A 134 -22.78 -22.05 -5.81
CA LYS A 134 -22.82 -23.51 -5.58
C LYS A 134 -21.42 -24.10 -5.41
N HIS A 135 -20.41 -23.45 -6.00
CA HIS A 135 -19.00 -23.83 -5.89
C HIS A 135 -18.18 -22.78 -5.13
N SER A 136 -18.83 -21.94 -4.31
CA SER A 136 -18.18 -20.88 -3.51
C SER A 136 -17.32 -19.92 -4.34
N ARG A 137 -17.77 -19.59 -5.56
CA ARG A 137 -17.10 -18.64 -6.46
C ARG A 137 -17.95 -17.38 -6.57
N TYR A 138 -17.33 -16.24 -6.33
CA TYR A 138 -17.99 -14.94 -6.33
C TYR A 138 -17.24 -14.01 -7.26
N ALA A 139 -17.97 -13.13 -7.96
CA ALA A 139 -17.40 -12.21 -8.94
C ALA A 139 -16.38 -11.23 -8.35
N LEU A 140 -16.55 -10.87 -7.07
CA LEU A 140 -15.85 -9.76 -6.42
C LEU A 140 -15.23 -10.26 -5.13
N GLY A 141 -13.92 -10.03 -4.97
CA GLY A 141 -13.15 -10.49 -3.82
C GLY A 141 -12.69 -9.37 -2.88
N ASP A 142 -12.66 -8.12 -3.35
CA ASP A 142 -12.29 -6.95 -2.55
C ASP A 142 -13.49 -5.98 -2.46
N PRO A 143 -14.11 -5.83 -1.28
CA PRO A 143 -15.28 -4.97 -1.12
C PRO A 143 -14.95 -3.47 -1.24
N ILE A 144 -13.75 -3.04 -0.88
CA ILE A 144 -13.36 -1.62 -0.94
C ILE A 144 -13.09 -1.22 -2.39
N THR A 145 -12.29 -2.00 -3.12
CA THR A 145 -12.06 -1.76 -4.54
C THR A 145 -13.39 -1.80 -5.31
N THR A 146 -14.24 -2.80 -5.02
CA THR A 146 -15.58 -2.90 -5.62
C THR A 146 -16.40 -1.64 -5.41
N LEU A 147 -16.46 -1.14 -4.17
CA LEU A 147 -17.25 0.06 -3.85
C LEU A 147 -16.74 1.27 -4.63
N ASN A 148 -15.43 1.47 -4.69
CA ASN A 148 -14.82 2.59 -5.42
C ASN A 148 -15.19 2.55 -6.91
N PHE A 149 -15.05 1.38 -7.56
CA PHE A 149 -15.45 1.22 -8.97
C PHE A 149 -16.94 1.44 -9.19
N MET A 150 -17.78 0.95 -8.28
CA MET A 150 -19.23 1.18 -8.38
C MET A 150 -19.57 2.67 -8.25
N MET A 151 -18.94 3.38 -7.31
CA MET A 151 -19.12 4.82 -7.13
C MET A 151 -18.68 5.60 -8.37
N GLU A 152 -17.55 5.25 -8.96
CA GLU A 152 -17.08 5.86 -10.22
C GLU A 152 -18.08 5.63 -11.37
N MET A 153 -18.61 4.42 -11.53
CA MET A 153 -19.60 4.10 -12.57
C MET A 153 -20.90 4.90 -12.45
N VAL A 154 -21.32 5.24 -11.23
CA VAL A 154 -22.57 5.97 -10.99
C VAL A 154 -22.38 7.48 -10.79
N GLY A 155 -21.15 7.99 -10.94
CA GLY A 155 -20.83 9.41 -10.72
C GLY A 155 -20.90 9.85 -9.26
N GLY A 156 -20.69 8.91 -8.33
CA GLY A 156 -20.66 9.16 -6.90
C GLY A 156 -19.39 9.92 -6.46
N PRO A 157 -19.44 10.62 -5.31
CA PRO A 157 -18.28 11.38 -4.82
C PRO A 157 -17.15 10.47 -4.33
N ASN A 158 -15.91 10.90 -4.54
CA ASN A 158 -14.71 10.24 -4.02
C ASN A 158 -14.43 10.70 -2.59
N ILE A 159 -15.00 10.00 -1.61
CA ILE A 159 -14.88 10.22 -0.15
C ILE A 159 -15.55 11.52 0.34
N TRP A 160 -15.39 12.64 -0.37
CA TRP A 160 -15.94 13.95 -0.01
C TRP A 160 -16.68 14.58 -1.18
N ARG A 161 -17.69 15.39 -0.86
CA ARG A 161 -18.44 16.25 -1.78
C ARG A 161 -18.64 17.60 -1.12
N GLU A 162 -18.36 18.67 -1.85
CA GLU A 162 -18.74 20.01 -1.43
C GLU A 162 -20.23 20.22 -1.73
N GLU A 163 -20.99 20.61 -0.71
CA GLU A 163 -22.40 20.98 -0.85
C GLU A 163 -22.58 22.39 -0.32
N ASN A 164 -22.98 23.31 -1.21
CA ASN A 164 -23.36 24.71 -0.94
C ASN A 164 -22.25 25.75 -0.75
N GLY A 165 -20.97 25.43 -1.00
CA GLY A 165 -19.87 26.41 -0.94
C GLY A 165 -19.36 26.67 0.48
#